data_AF-A0A0C3EHH5-F1
#
_entry.id   AF-A0A0C3EHH5-F1
#
_cell.length_a   1.000
_cell.length_b   1.000
_cell.length_c   1.000
_cell.angle_alpha   90.00
_cell.angle_beta   90.00
_cell.angle_gamma   90.00
#
_symmetry.space_group_name_H-M   'P 1'
#
loop_
_entity.id
_entity.type
_entity.pdbx_description
1 polymer ?
#
loop_
_entity_poly.entity_id
_entity_poly.type
_entity_poly.pdbx_seq_one_letter_code
_entity_poly.pdbx_strand_id
1 'polypeptide(L)'
;PHPLAYVEWFTLLCCHNPISGQFVITCSTRNHRPNVLVISIDCFVCPFHLQGQCSKHISSDWLSDNVLEMVSTFYVNSYINLDKFVALTD
;
A
#
# COMPACT_ATOMS: atom_id res chain seq x y z
N PRO A 1 -19.26 -0.66 -21.37
CA PRO A 1 -18.20 -1.52 -20.80
C PRO A 1 -17.95 -1.14 -19.34
N HIS A 2 -17.82 -2.14 -18.46
CA HIS A 2 -17.58 -1.93 -17.03
C HIS A 2 -16.08 -1.97 -16.73
N PRO A 3 -15.46 -0.91 -16.16
CA PRO A 3 -14.03 -0.91 -15.87
C PRO A 3 -13.68 -1.92 -14.76
N LEU A 4 -12.66 -2.72 -15.03
CA LEU A 4 -12.11 -3.69 -14.09
C LEU A 4 -10.67 -3.33 -13.73
N ALA A 5 -10.28 -3.65 -12.51
CA ALA A 5 -8.92 -3.45 -12.00
C ALA A 5 -8.31 -4.78 -11.56
N TYR A 6 -7.04 -4.97 -11.89
CA TYR A 6 -6.19 -6.00 -11.29
C TYR A 6 -5.67 -5.48 -9.95
N VAL A 7 -5.87 -6.26 -8.88
CA VAL A 7 -5.40 -5.90 -7.54
C VAL A 7 -4.50 -6.98 -6.96
N GLU A 8 -3.46 -6.55 -6.26
CA GLU A 8 -2.67 -7.39 -5.37
C GLU A 8 -3.02 -7.03 -3.92
N TRP A 9 -3.38 -8.03 -3.13
CA TRP A 9 -3.84 -7.81 -1.76
C TRP A 9 -2.66 -7.65 -0.80
N PHE A 10 -2.85 -6.80 0.20
CA PHE A 10 -1.98 -6.74 1.40
C PHE A 10 -2.58 -7.56 2.55
N THR A 11 -1.79 -7.80 3.58
CA THR A 11 -2.26 -8.41 4.83
C THR A 11 -3.25 -7.50 5.57
N LEU A 12 -4.07 -8.11 6.44
CA LEU A 12 -5.00 -7.38 7.28
C LEU A 12 -4.30 -6.37 8.20
N LEU A 13 -5.00 -5.28 8.52
CA LEU A 13 -4.55 -4.22 9.43
C LEU A 13 -4.63 -4.69 10.90
N CYS A 14 -3.78 -5.63 11.27
CA CYS A 14 -3.77 -6.21 12.62
C CYS A 14 -2.55 -5.78 13.46
N CYS A 15 -1.46 -5.38 12.80
CA CYS A 15 -0.19 -5.08 13.47
C CYS A 15 0.09 -3.57 13.44
N HIS A 16 0.61 -3.05 14.54
CA HIS A 16 1.06 -1.66 14.65
C HIS A 16 2.55 -1.58 14.95
N ASN A 17 3.21 -0.58 14.38
CA ASN A 17 4.56 -0.22 14.79
C ASN A 17 4.47 0.43 16.19
N PRO A 18 5.21 -0.09 17.19
CA PRO A 18 5.08 0.39 18.58
C PRO A 18 5.61 1.81 18.80
N ILE A 19 6.40 2.35 17.87
CA ILE A 19 7.00 3.68 17.97
C ILE A 19 6.12 4.71 17.25
N SER A 20 5.74 4.45 15.99
CA SER A 20 4.95 5.39 15.18
C SER A 20 3.45 5.22 15.31
N GLY A 21 2.96 4.09 15.86
CA GLY A 21 1.54 3.75 15.93
C GLY A 21 0.91 3.37 14.59
N GLN A 22 1.65 3.44 13.48
CA GLN A 22 1.15 3.14 12.14
C GLN A 22 0.87 1.64 11.96
N PHE A 23 -0.14 1.32 11.16
CA PHE A 23 -0.38 -0.06 10.75
C PHE A 23 0.78 -0.56 9.89
N VAL A 24 1.17 -1.80 10.14
CA VAL A 24 2.22 -2.51 9.39
C VAL A 24 1.55 -3.59 8.55
N ILE A 25 1.80 -3.57 7.25
CA ILE A 25 1.25 -4.54 6.30
C ILE A 25 2.36 -5.09 5.40
N THR A 26 2.15 -6.30 4.88
CA THR A 26 2.99 -6.93 3.87
C THR A 26 2.14 -7.38 2.69
N CYS A 27 2.76 -7.67 1.55
CA CYS A 27 2.04 -8.24 0.41
C CYS A 27 1.47 -9.61 0.80
N SER A 28 0.18 -9.82 0.57
CA SER A 28 -0.49 -11.10 0.80
C SER A 28 -0.07 -12.08 -0.28
N THR A 29 0.29 -13.30 0.12
CA THR A 29 0.66 -14.36 -0.83
C THR A 29 -0.22 -15.60 -0.63
N ARG A 30 -0.46 -16.32 -1.73
CA ARG A 30 -1.11 -17.63 -1.74
C ARG A 30 -0.24 -18.57 -2.57
N ASN A 31 0.24 -19.66 -1.97
CA ASN A 31 1.19 -20.59 -2.61
C ASN A 31 2.45 -19.89 -3.17
N HIS A 32 3.04 -18.99 -2.39
CA HIS A 32 4.23 -18.20 -2.77
C HIS A 32 4.05 -17.28 -3.98
N ARG A 33 2.80 -16.98 -4.36
CA ARG A 33 2.49 -16.00 -5.41
C ARG A 33 1.67 -14.85 -4.82
N PRO A 34 1.70 -13.66 -5.41
CA PRO A 34 0.82 -12.57 -5.00
C PRO A 34 -0.63 -13.05 -4.93
N ASN A 35 -1.33 -12.68 -3.86
CA ASN A 35 -2.75 -12.92 -3.73
C ASN A 35 -3.47 -11.85 -4.55
N VAL A 36 -4.06 -12.24 -5.69
CA VAL A 36 -4.58 -11.30 -6.68
C VAL A 36 -6.03 -11.54 -7.02
N LEU A 37 -6.72 -10.48 -7.44
CA LEU A 37 -8.09 -10.56 -7.91
C LEU A 37 -8.34 -9.53 -9.03
N VAL A 38 -9.34 -9.80 -9.87
CA VAL A 38 -9.90 -8.79 -10.78
C VAL A 38 -11.24 -8.36 -10.22
N ILE A 39 -11.38 -7.08 -9.90
CA ILE A 39 -12.59 -6.51 -9.30
C ILE A 39 -13.13 -5.32 -10.11
N SER A 40 -14.39 -4.99 -9.88
CA SER A 40 -14.96 -3.71 -10.34
C SER A 40 -14.20 -2.54 -9.72
N ILE A 41 -13.95 -1.48 -10.50
CA ILE A 41 -13.37 -0.25 -9.94
C ILE A 41 -14.28 0.39 -8.88
N ASP A 42 -15.59 0.14 -8.93
CA ASP A 42 -16.55 0.68 -7.97
C ASP A 42 -16.39 0.08 -6.56
N CYS A 43 -15.59 -0.97 -6.42
CA CYS A 43 -15.23 -1.54 -5.12
C CYS A 43 -14.20 -0.70 -4.36
N PHE A 44 -13.52 0.26 -5.02
CA PHE A 44 -12.59 1.16 -4.34
C PHE A 44 -13.34 2.29 -3.65
N VAL A 45 -13.26 2.34 -2.32
CA VAL A 45 -13.90 3.38 -1.51
C VAL A 45 -13.04 4.62 -1.40
N CYS A 46 -11.74 4.43 -1.14
CA CYS A 46 -10.81 5.51 -0.88
C CYS A 46 -9.37 5.05 -1.12
N PRO A 47 -8.53 5.86 -1.78
CA PRO A 47 -7.09 5.63 -1.83
C PRO A 47 -6.43 5.91 -0.47
N PHE A 48 -5.35 5.19 -0.19
CA PHE A 48 -4.52 5.40 1.01
C PHE A 48 -3.06 5.46 0.62
N HIS A 49 -2.28 6.24 1.36
CA HIS A 49 -0.85 6.34 1.12
C HIS A 49 -0.09 5.21 1.82
N LEU A 50 0.62 4.41 1.04
CA LEU A 50 1.53 3.37 1.52
C LEU A 50 2.95 3.90 1.52
N GLN A 51 3.65 3.71 2.63
CA GLN A 51 5.06 4.07 2.75
C GLN A 51 5.88 2.80 2.93
N GLY A 52 6.83 2.56 2.02
CA GLY A 52 7.77 1.44 2.15
C GLY A 52 8.59 1.56 3.44
N GLN A 53 8.63 0.49 4.23
CA GLN A 53 9.49 0.44 5.41
C GLN A 53 10.94 0.30 4.96
N CYS A 54 11.70 1.38 5.10
CA CYS A 54 13.15 1.33 5.00
C CYS A 54 13.77 1.04 6.37
N SER A 55 14.99 0.51 6.34
CA SER A 55 15.83 0.43 7.53
C SER A 55 16.47 1.81 7.80
N LYS A 56 17.69 1.86 8.33
CA LYS A 56 18.39 3.14 8.57
C LYS A 56 18.71 3.93 7.30
N HIS A 57 18.65 3.28 6.14
CA HIS A 57 18.94 3.88 4.84
C HIS A 57 17.82 3.53 3.85
N ILE A 58 17.34 4.53 3.10
CA ILE A 58 16.45 4.32 1.95
C ILE A 58 17.32 3.89 0.79
N SER A 59 17.02 2.78 0.14
CA SER A 59 17.80 2.36 -1.03
C SER A 59 17.62 3.38 -2.17
N SER A 60 18.72 3.77 -2.82
CA SER A 60 18.68 4.62 -4.03
C SER A 60 18.01 3.92 -5.21
N ASP A 61 17.89 2.60 -5.15
CA ASP A 61 17.33 1.79 -6.24
C ASP A 61 15.80 1.77 -6.21
N TRP A 62 15.18 2.35 -5.18
CA TRP A 62 13.74 2.43 -5.06
C TRP A 62 13.17 3.46 -6.03
N LEU A 63 12.40 2.94 -6.98
CA LEU A 63 11.63 3.70 -7.96
C LEU A 63 10.15 3.40 -7.75
N SER A 64 9.28 4.29 -8.21
CA SER A 64 7.84 4.14 -8.05
C SER A 64 7.28 2.86 -8.69
N ASP A 65 7.93 2.34 -9.72
CA ASP A 65 7.54 1.13 -10.45
C ASP A 65 8.06 -0.17 -9.81
N ASN A 66 9.14 -0.13 -9.02
CA ASN A 66 9.79 -1.32 -8.46
C ASN A 66 9.67 -1.45 -6.94
N VAL A 67 9.30 -0.37 -6.23
CA VAL A 67 9.31 -0.34 -4.77
C VAL A 67 8.35 -1.36 -4.15
N LEU A 68 7.27 -1.70 -4.86
CA LEU A 68 6.31 -2.73 -4.43
C LEU A 68 6.92 -4.13 -4.43
N GLU A 69 7.88 -4.40 -5.30
CA GLU A 69 8.58 -5.68 -5.39
C GLU A 69 9.81 -5.72 -4.46
N MET A 70 10.49 -4.58 -4.30
CA MET A 70 11.71 -4.48 -3.50
C MET A 70 11.46 -4.42 -1.99
N VAL A 71 10.27 -3.96 -1.57
CA VAL A 71 9.95 -3.75 -0.17
C VAL A 71 8.98 -4.81 0.32
N SER A 72 9.35 -5.51 1.40
CA SER A 72 8.52 -6.56 1.98
C SER A 72 7.39 -6.04 2.87
N THR A 73 7.56 -4.83 3.42
CA THR A 73 6.74 -4.30 4.50
C THR A 73 6.44 -2.82 4.30
N PHE A 74 5.21 -2.42 4.53
CA PHE A 74 4.72 -1.07 4.34
C PHE A 74 4.04 -0.56 5.60
N TYR A 75 4.07 0.75 5.77
CA TYR A 75 3.25 1.46 6.72
C TYR A 75 2.06 2.11 6.03
N VAL A 76 0.88 1.98 6.62
CA VAL A 76 -0.29 2.76 6.18
C VAL A 76 -0.19 4.14 6.82
N ASN A 77 -0.01 5.16 5.98
CA ASN A 77 -0.01 6.53 6.43
C ASN A 77 -1.44 7.02 6.59
N SER A 78 -1.91 7.09 7.83
CA SER A 78 -3.25 7.56 8.18
C SER A 78 -3.43 9.09 8.11
N TYR A 79 -2.34 9.85 7.94
CA TYR A 79 -2.37 11.31 7.89
C TYR A 79 -2.71 11.85 6.50
N ILE A 80 -2.44 11.07 5.45
CA ILE A 80 -2.60 11.48 4.05
C ILE A 80 -3.64 10.55 3.40
N ASN A 81 -4.91 10.91 3.51
CA ASN A 81 -5.92 10.45 2.55
C ASN A 81 -5.70 11.27 1.27
N LEU A 82 -5.79 10.67 0.08
CA LEU A 82 -5.69 11.41 -1.19
C LEU A 82 -6.72 12.55 -1.27
N ASP A 83 -7.93 12.38 -0.72
CA ASP A 83 -8.92 13.46 -0.65
C ASP A 83 -8.41 14.64 0.18
N LYS A 84 -7.71 14.35 1.29
CA LYS A 84 -7.05 15.38 2.11
C LYS A 84 -5.85 15.99 1.41
N PHE A 85 -5.09 15.21 0.64
CA PHE A 85 -3.93 15.68 -0.09
C PHE A 85 -4.33 16.61 -1.23
N VAL A 86 -5.32 16.22 -2.04
CA VAL A 86 -5.85 17.04 -3.15
C VAL A 86 -6.46 18.33 -2.62
N ALA A 87 -7.22 18.27 -1.53
CA ALA A 87 -7.77 19.46 -0.87
C ALA A 87 -6.71 20.39 -0.24
N LEU A 88 -5.47 19.94 -0.07
CA LEU A 88 -4.35 20.76 0.42
C LEU A 88 -3.50 21.33 -0.72
N THR A 89 -3.73 20.88 -1.95
CA THR A 89 -3.01 21.36 -3.15
C THR A 89 -3.79 22.41 -3.95
N ASP A 90 -5.00 22.76 -3.51
CA ASP A 90 -5.80 23.92 -3.94
C ASP A 90 -5.65 25.09 -2.95
#